data_AF-A0A840PL71-F1
#
_entry.id   AF-A0A840PL71-F1
#
_cell.length_a   1.000
_cell.length_b   1.000
_cell.length_c   1.000
_cell.angle_alpha   90.00
_cell.angle_beta   90.00
_cell.angle_gamma   90.00
#
_symmetry.space_group_name_H-M   'P 1'
#
loop_
_entity.id
_entity.type
_entity.pdbx_description
1 polymer ?
#
loop_
_entity_poly.entity_id
_entity_poly.type
_entity_poly.pdbx_seq_one_letter_code
_entity_poly.pdbx_strand_id
1 'polypeptide(L)'
;MSRWQTAPQEEAQTPALTIDALGKKCPIPIIWLAERINEVPLNAIVAVLADDPAAYTDVPAWCRLKSHPHVGTYELPQGGWAIHVRRNY
;
A
#
# COMPACT_ATOMS: atom_id res chain seq x y z
N MET A 1 9.16 -9.83 36.76
CA MET A 1 10.37 -9.75 35.91
C MET A 1 10.09 -10.64 34.70
N SER A 2 9.86 -10.21 33.47
CA SER A 2 9.98 -8.91 32.82
C SER A 2 8.77 -8.68 31.92
N ARG A 3 8.41 -7.40 31.85
CA ARG A 3 7.39 -6.77 31.02
C ARG A 3 7.61 -7.15 29.55
N TRP A 4 6.70 -7.92 28.95
CA TRP A 4 6.62 -8.03 27.50
C TRP A 4 6.26 -6.64 26.97
N GLN A 5 7.25 -5.94 26.45
CA GLN A 5 7.07 -4.65 25.81
C GLN A 5 6.57 -4.91 24.39
N THR A 6 5.26 -4.75 24.18
CA THR A 6 4.70 -4.57 22.84
C THR A 6 5.07 -3.16 22.39
N ALA A 7 6.21 -3.02 21.70
CA ALA A 7 6.57 -1.80 20.96
C ALA A 7 5.84 -1.79 19.59
N PRO A 8 5.55 -0.61 19.02
CA PRO A 8 4.26 -0.32 18.41
C PRO A 8 4.13 -0.87 16.99
N GLN A 9 3.04 -1.61 16.73
CA GLN A 9 2.61 -1.95 15.38
C GLN A 9 2.16 -0.73 14.56
N GLU A 10 2.15 0.46 15.17
CA GLU A 10 1.65 1.72 14.61
C GLU A 10 2.71 2.47 13.79
N GLU A 11 4.00 2.38 14.17
CA GLU A 11 5.10 3.00 13.38
C GLU A 11 5.36 2.24 12.07
N ALA A 12 5.06 0.94 12.03
CA ALA A 12 5.25 0.09 10.86
C ALA A 12 4.14 0.23 9.79
N GLN A 13 3.19 1.16 9.95
CA GLN A 13 2.07 1.36 9.03
C GLN A 13 2.06 2.74 8.36
N THR A 14 2.96 3.66 8.74
CA THR A 14 3.03 4.98 8.10
C THR A 14 3.65 4.85 6.70
N PRO A 15 2.92 5.22 5.62
CA PRO A 15 3.47 5.17 4.28
C PRO A 15 4.55 6.24 4.08
N ALA A 16 5.67 5.87 3.47
CA ALA A 16 6.72 6.79 3.04
C ALA A 16 6.31 7.58 1.78
N LEU A 17 5.37 7.02 1.00
CA LEU A 17 4.76 7.66 -0.16
C LEU A 17 3.28 7.28 -0.21
N THR A 18 2.43 8.28 -0.47
CA THR A 18 1.02 8.06 -0.79
C THR A 18 0.79 8.43 -2.26
N ILE A 19 0.23 7.51 -3.04
CA ILE A 19 -0.25 7.79 -4.39
C ILE A 19 -1.77 7.87 -4.33
N ASP A 20 -2.28 9.06 -4.64
CA ASP A 20 -3.71 9.33 -4.70
C ASP A 20 -4.26 8.94 -6.08
N ALA A 21 -4.96 7.81 -6.14
CA ALA A 21 -5.63 7.31 -7.34
C ALA A 21 -7.15 7.25 -7.17
N LEU A 22 -7.72 8.05 -6.25
CA LEU A 22 -9.17 8.17 -6.10
C LEU A 22 -9.81 8.70 -7.40
N GLY A 23 -10.97 8.14 -7.76
CA GLY A 23 -11.65 8.43 -9.01
C GLY A 23 -10.98 7.87 -10.26
N LYS A 24 -9.89 7.09 -10.13
CA LYS A 24 -9.21 6.44 -11.26
C LYS A 24 -9.62 4.97 -11.36
N LYS A 25 -9.80 4.50 -12.59
CA LYS A 25 -10.10 3.10 -12.89
C LYS A 25 -8.84 2.30 -13.14
N CYS A 26 -8.85 1.02 -12.75
CA CYS A 26 -7.83 0.07 -13.16
C CYS A 26 -7.66 0.09 -14.70
N PRO A 27 -6.43 0.15 -15.26
CA PRO A 27 -5.13 -0.10 -14.62
C PRO A 27 -4.38 1.12 -14.07
N ILE A 28 -4.97 2.31 -14.01
CA ILE A 28 -4.26 3.54 -13.62
C ILE A 28 -3.58 3.44 -12.24
N PRO A 29 -4.23 2.96 -11.15
CA PRO A 29 -3.57 2.83 -9.85
C PRO A 29 -2.34 1.91 -9.87
N ILE A 30 -2.36 0.85 -10.69
CA ILE A 30 -1.25 -0.10 -10.82
C ILE A 30 -0.10 0.52 -11.61
N ILE A 31 -0.40 1.26 -12.68
CA ILE A 31 0.61 1.94 -13.48
C ILE A 31 1.36 2.93 -12.59
N TRP A 32 0.65 3.77 -11.83
CA TRP A 32 1.28 4.73 -10.93
C TRP A 32 2.04 4.06 -9.79
N LEU A 33 1.53 2.96 -9.22
CA LEU A 33 2.30 2.17 -8.26
C LEU A 33 3.61 1.66 -8.87
N ALA A 34 3.57 1.09 -10.07
CA ALA A 34 4.75 0.54 -10.73
C ALA A 34 5.79 1.62 -11.08
N GLU A 35 5.34 2.80 -11.51
CA GLU A 35 6.22 3.93 -11.82
C GLU A 35 6.91 4.49 -10.57
N ARG A 36 6.22 4.47 -9.43
CA ARG A 36 6.64 5.22 -8.23
C ARG A 36 7.17 4.36 -7.08
N ILE A 37 7.01 3.04 -7.12
CA ILE A 37 7.46 2.14 -6.04
C ILE A 37 8.97 2.29 -5.74
N ASN A 38 9.77 2.67 -6.73
CA ASN A 38 11.22 2.85 -6.57
C ASN A 38 11.62 4.20 -5.95
N GLU A 39 10.67 5.14 -5.76
CA GLU A 39 10.91 6.44 -5.11
C GLU A 39 11.16 6.28 -3.60
N VAL A 40 10.66 5.21 -2.98
CA VAL A 40 10.83 4.95 -1.54
C VAL A 40 11.97 3.98 -1.26
N PRO A 41 12.63 4.04 -0.09
CA PRO A 41 13.67 3.08 0.29
C PRO A 41 13.17 1.62 0.30
N LEU A 42 14.10 0.66 0.24
CA LEU A 42 13.78 -0.75 0.47
C LEU A 42 13.07 -0.92 1.82
N ASN A 43 12.10 -1.84 1.87
CA ASN A 43 11.24 -2.12 3.01
C ASN A 43 10.27 -0.99 3.41
N ALA A 44 10.32 0.17 2.75
CA ALA A 44 9.34 1.23 2.99
C ALA A 44 7.96 0.87 2.41
N ILE A 45 6.92 1.52 2.94
CA ILE A 45 5.53 1.31 2.54
C ILE A 45 5.10 2.43 1.59
N VAL A 46 4.40 2.05 0.53
CA VAL A 46 3.63 2.93 -0.33
C VAL A 46 2.14 2.68 -0.07
N ALA A 47 1.37 3.73 0.18
CA ALA A 47 -0.09 3.67 0.22
C ALA A 47 -0.68 4.06 -1.13
N VAL A 48 -1.48 3.19 -1.73
CA VAL A 48 -2.27 3.49 -2.93
C VAL A 48 -3.70 3.78 -2.48
N LEU A 49 -4.15 5.02 -2.64
CA LEU A 49 -5.55 5.38 -2.38
C LEU A 49 -6.38 5.06 -3.63
N ALA A 50 -7.39 4.22 -3.50
CA ALA A 50 -8.25 3.86 -4.62
C ALA A 50 -9.69 3.57 -4.17
N ASP A 51 -10.66 3.93 -4.99
CA ASP A 51 -12.09 3.67 -4.79
C ASP A 51 -12.67 2.71 -5.84
N ASP A 52 -11.86 2.26 -6.80
CA ASP A 52 -12.24 1.30 -7.81
C ASP A 52 -12.19 -0.14 -7.27
N PRO A 53 -13.30 -0.91 -7.31
CA PRO A 53 -13.31 -2.30 -6.83
C PRO A 53 -12.29 -3.20 -7.55
N ALA A 54 -11.97 -2.92 -8.81
CA ALA A 54 -10.91 -3.65 -9.52
C ALA A 54 -9.52 -3.33 -8.94
N ALA A 55 -9.22 -2.08 -8.61
CA ALA A 55 -7.96 -1.72 -7.96
C ALA A 55 -7.78 -2.43 -6.60
N TYR A 56 -8.87 -2.61 -5.85
CA TYR A 56 -8.86 -3.36 -4.59
C TYR A 56 -8.36 -4.80 -4.75
N THR A 57 -8.72 -5.49 -5.84
CA THR A 57 -8.26 -6.86 -6.12
C THR A 57 -6.92 -6.90 -6.85
N ASP A 58 -6.69 -5.94 -7.73
CA ASP A 58 -5.58 -6.01 -8.69
C ASP A 58 -4.27 -5.49 -8.12
N VAL A 59 -4.29 -4.55 -7.16
CA VAL A 59 -3.07 -4.14 -6.45
C VAL A 59 -2.46 -5.32 -5.67
N PRO A 60 -3.21 -6.10 -4.86
CA PRO A 60 -2.71 -7.34 -4.27
C PRO A 60 -2.26 -8.40 -5.28
N ALA A 61 -2.90 -8.48 -6.45
CA ALA A 61 -2.46 -9.39 -7.51
C ALA A 61 -1.11 -8.97 -8.09
N TRP A 62 -0.94 -7.68 -8.38
CA TRP A 62 0.32 -7.09 -8.83
C TRP A 62 1.44 -7.28 -7.81
N CYS A 63 1.14 -7.12 -6.52
CA CYS A 63 2.05 -7.39 -5.41
C CYS A 63 2.65 -8.80 -5.49
N ARG A 64 1.80 -9.82 -5.69
CA ARG A 64 2.23 -11.22 -5.86
C ARG A 64 3.07 -11.42 -7.12
N LEU A 65 2.64 -10.81 -8.24
CA LEU A 65 3.34 -10.92 -9.53
C LEU A 65 4.74 -10.29 -9.50
N LYS A 66 4.88 -9.16 -8.79
CA LYS A 66 6.10 -8.35 -8.74
C LYS A 66 6.91 -8.55 -7.47
N SER A 67 6.56 -9.53 -6.62
CA SER A 67 7.27 -9.82 -5.37
C SER A 67 7.38 -8.61 -4.42
N HIS A 68 6.36 -7.76 -4.41
CA HIS A 68 6.20 -6.68 -3.43
C HIS A 68 5.13 -7.10 -2.41
N PRO A 69 5.42 -7.22 -1.11
CA PRO A 69 4.42 -7.64 -0.14
C PRO A 69 3.24 -6.65 -0.03
N HIS A 70 2.01 -7.16 -0.15
CA HIS A 70 0.82 -6.44 0.31
C HIS A 70 0.77 -6.50 1.84
N VAL A 71 0.80 -5.34 2.50
CA VAL A 71 0.93 -5.23 3.96
C VAL A 71 -0.43 -5.12 4.64
N GLY A 72 -1.40 -4.53 3.98
CA GLY A 72 -2.74 -4.33 4.52
C GLY A 72 -3.58 -3.45 3.62
N THR A 73 -4.88 -3.40 3.92
CA THR A 73 -5.83 -2.50 3.27
C THR A 73 -6.70 -1.87 4.35
N TYR A 74 -6.89 -0.56 4.28
CA TYR A 74 -7.59 0.23 5.29
C TYR A 74 -8.68 1.06 4.61
N GLU A 75 -9.88 1.10 5.20
CA GLU A 75 -10.98 1.91 4.67
C GLU A 75 -10.71 3.41 4.87
N LEU A 76 -11.06 4.21 3.87
CA LEU A 76 -10.96 5.66 3.94
C LEU A 76 -12.27 6.28 4.44
N PRO A 77 -12.22 7.37 5.24
CA PRO A 77 -13.43 8.04 5.72
C PRO A 77 -14.39 8.50 4.62
N GLN A 78 -13.85 8.91 3.46
CA GLN A 78 -14.60 9.36 2.29
C GLN A 78 -15.03 8.22 1.35
N GLY A 79 -14.76 6.97 1.70
CA GLY A 79 -14.96 5.80 0.84
C GLY A 79 -13.71 5.43 0.04
N GLY A 80 -13.65 4.16 -0.36
CA GLY A 80 -12.45 3.55 -0.94
C GLY A 80 -11.45 3.06 0.11
N TRP A 81 -10.22 2.81 -0.32
CA TRP A 81 -9.21 2.13 0.47
C TRP A 81 -7.83 2.75 0.32
N ALA A 82 -7.04 2.72 1.39
CA ALA A 82 -5.58 2.80 1.35
C ALA A 82 -5.01 1.38 1.30
N ILE A 83 -4.45 0.99 0.15
CA ILE A 83 -3.83 -0.32 -0.07
C ILE A 83 -2.33 -0.18 0.14
N HIS A 84 -1.80 -0.77 1.21
CA HIS A 84 -0.40 -0.62 1.61
C HIS A 84 0.46 -1.72 0.98
N VAL A 85 1.52 -1.31 0.27
CA VAL A 85 2.45 -2.16 -0.44
C VAL A 85 3.87 -1.89 0.07
N ARG A 86 4.63 -2.94 0.39
CA ARG A 86 6.02 -2.81 0.81
C ARG A 86 6.95 -2.96 -0.39
N ARG A 87 7.87 -2.02 -0.56
CA ARG A 87 8.96 -2.18 -1.53
C ARG A 87 9.89 -3.31 -1.07
N ASN A 88 10.22 -4.22 -1.97
CA ASN A 88 11.06 -5.39 -1.68
C ASN A 88 12.44 -5.30 -2.34
N TYR A 89 12.51 -4.76 -3.56
CA TYR A 89 13.71 -4.47 -4.32
C TYR A 89 13.57 -3.11 -5.02
#